data_AF-A0A9C7G9G3-F1
#
_entry.id   AF-A0A9C7G9G3-F1
#
_cell.length_a   1.000
_cell.length_b   1.000
_cell.length_c   1.000
_cell.angle_alpha   90.00
_cell.angle_beta   90.00
_cell.angle_gamma   90.00
#
_symmetry.space_group_name_H-M   'P 1'
#
loop_
_entity.id
_entity.type
_entity.pdbx_description
1 polymer ?
#
loop_
_entity_poly.entity_id
_entity_poly.type
_entity_poly.pdbx_seq_one_letter_code
_entity_poly.pdbx_strand_id
1 'polypeptide(L)' 'MYKVINRFIDKEDNDTLYEAGEVYPKGNYKPSKKRIELLLKEHPSYNCKFIEKVKEEKKPSDKG' A
#
# COMPACT_ATOMS: atom_id res chain seq x y z
N MET A 1 1.32 9.27 1.65
CA MET A 1 0.61 8.31 0.77
C MET A 1 1.16 6.91 1.04
N TYR A 2 0.45 5.83 0.67
CA TYR A 2 1.03 4.48 0.68
C TYR A 2 1.11 3.93 -0.74
N LYS A 3 2.17 3.18 -1.01
CA LYS A 3 2.36 2.49 -2.28
C LYS A 3 2.37 0.99 -2.01
N VAL A 4 1.64 0.27 -2.84
CA VAL A 4 1.62 -1.19 -2.83
C VAL A 4 2.96 -1.68 -3.38
N ILE A 5 3.65 -2.51 -2.63
CA ILE A 5 4.94 -3.10 -3.02
C ILE A 5 4.83 -4.57 -3.34
N ASN A 6 3.80 -5.24 -2.80
CA ASN A 6 3.46 -6.62 -3.11
C ASN A 6 1.97 -6.74 -3.35
N ARG A 7 1.59 -7.55 -4.35
CA ARG A 7 0.20 -7.79 -4.69
C ARG A 7 -0.56 -8.43 -3.52
N PHE A 8 -1.73 -7.91 -3.18
CA PHE A 8 -2.61 -8.49 -2.17
C PHE A 8 -4.09 -8.21 -2.44
N ILE A 9 -4.96 -9.01 -1.83
CA ILE A 9 -6.41 -8.81 -1.85
C ILE A 9 -6.82 -8.27 -0.48
N ASP A 10 -7.45 -7.09 -0.47
CA ASP A 10 -7.99 -6.51 0.76
C ASP A 10 -9.44 -6.93 0.98
N LYS A 11 -9.64 -7.88 1.89
CA LYS A 11 -10.98 -8.34 2.29
C LYS A 11 -11.80 -7.27 3.02
N GLU A 12 -11.14 -6.28 3.65
CA GLU A 12 -11.83 -5.16 4.30
C GLU A 12 -12.25 -4.08 3.30
N ASP A 13 -11.82 -4.19 2.03
CA ASP A 13 -12.15 -3.28 0.93
C ASP A 13 -12.91 -4.03 -0.17
N ASN A 14 -13.95 -4.80 0.18
CA ASN A 14 -14.77 -5.57 -0.77
C ASN A 14 -13.96 -6.53 -1.67
N ASP A 15 -12.97 -7.21 -1.09
CA ASP A 15 -12.05 -8.09 -1.84
C ASP A 15 -11.31 -7.38 -2.98
N THR A 16 -11.02 -6.09 -2.80
CA THR A 16 -10.29 -5.29 -3.80
C THR A 16 -8.88 -5.82 -3.99
N LEU A 17 -8.52 -6.05 -5.24
CA LEU A 17 -7.17 -6.42 -5.62
C LEU A 17 -6.29 -5.17 -5.73
N TYR A 18 -5.16 -5.21 -5.04
CA TYR A 18 -4.09 -4.22 -5.08
C TYR A 18 -2.86 -4.84 -5.72
N GLU A 19 -2.39 -4.24 -6.81
CA GLU A 19 -1.19 -4.64 -7.54
C GLU A 19 0.03 -3.82 -7.10
N ALA A 20 1.21 -4.44 -7.18
CA ALA A 20 2.45 -3.75 -6.86
C ALA A 20 2.65 -2.55 -7.80
N GLY A 21 2.96 -1.38 -7.22
CA GLY A 21 3.05 -0.11 -7.94
C GLY A 21 1.87 0.82 -7.69
N GLU A 22 0.71 0.29 -7.29
CA GLU A 22 -0.50 1.09 -7.10
C GLU A 22 -0.48 1.91 -5.81
N VAL A 23 -1.39 2.88 -5.75
CA VAL A 23 -1.61 3.71 -4.57
C VAL A 23 -2.63 3.04 -3.66
N TYR A 24 -2.33 3.02 -2.36
CA TYR A 24 -3.23 2.51 -1.33
C TYR A 24 -3.60 3.63 -0.35
N PRO A 25 -4.87 3.73 0.09
CA PRO A 25 -6.05 2.99 -0.40
C PRO A 25 -6.57 3.50 -1.76
N LYS A 26 -7.35 2.68 -2.49
CA LYS A 26 -8.02 3.07 -3.74
C LYS A 26 -9.33 3.83 -3.45
N GLY A 27 -9.58 4.88 -4.22
CA GLY A 27 -10.85 5.62 -4.19
C GLY A 27 -11.19 6.22 -2.81
N ASN A 28 -12.42 6.00 -2.36
CA ASN A 28 -12.95 6.56 -1.10
C ASN A 28 -12.78 5.60 0.10
N TYR A 29 -12.06 4.50 -0.07
CA TYR A 29 -11.85 3.52 1.00
C TYR A 29 -10.97 4.13 2.11
N LYS A 30 -11.42 3.95 3.37
CA LYS A 30 -10.72 4.44 4.57
C LYS A 30 -10.31 3.26 5.44
N PRO A 31 -9.10 2.71 5.24
CA PRO A 31 -8.62 1.60 6.05
C PRO A 31 -8.43 2.01 7.50
N SER A 32 -8.65 1.05 8.39
CA SER A 32 -8.38 1.23 9.82
C SER A 32 -6.86 1.37 10.07
N LYS A 33 -6.47 2.05 11.15
CA LYS A 33 -5.05 2.17 11.54
C LYS A 33 -4.40 0.80 11.71
N LYS A 34 -5.13 -0.16 12.30
CA LYS A 34 -4.69 -1.56 12.45
C LYS A 34 -4.43 -2.22 11.10
N ARG A 35 -5.30 -2.01 10.11
CA ARG A 35 -5.13 -2.56 8.76
C ARG A 35 -3.87 -2.02 8.08
N ILE A 36 -3.66 -0.72 8.15
CA ILE A 36 -2.45 -0.06 7.63
C ILE A 36 -1.20 -0.64 8.30
N GLU A 37 -1.19 -0.78 9.63
CA GLU A 37 -0.05 -1.36 10.36
C GLU A 37 0.22 -2.82 9.95
N LEU A 38 -0.81 -3.63 9.73
CA LEU A 38 -0.65 -5.00 9.26
C LEU A 38 -0.03 -5.07 7.87
N LEU A 39 -0.41 -4.16 6.97
CA LEU A 39 0.11 -4.10 5.61
C LEU A 39 1.53 -3.50 5.55
N LEU A 40 1.87 -2.60 6.48
CA LEU A 40 3.21 -2.00 6.64
C LEU A 40 4.20 -2.92 7.37
N LYS A 41 3.70 -3.76 8.27
CA LYS A 41 4.50 -4.78 8.96
C LYS A 41 4.73 -5.97 8.04
N GLU A 42 5.82 -6.67 8.31
CA GLU A 42 6.14 -7.88 7.59
C GLU A 42 5.17 -8.98 8.01
N HIS A 43 4.50 -9.57 7.03
CA HIS A 43 3.54 -10.62 7.31
C HIS A 43 4.30 -11.91 7.69
N PRO A 44 4.07 -12.49 8.88
CA PRO A 44 4.88 -13.60 9.40
C PRO A 44 4.87 -14.85 8.51
N SER A 45 3.79 -15.07 7.75
CA SER A 45 3.68 -16.20 6.81
C SER A 45 4.34 -15.96 5.45
N TYR A 46 4.46 -14.70 5.01
CA TYR A 46 4.96 -14.36 3.67
C TYR A 46 6.34 -13.68 3.72
N ASN A 47 6.83 -13.32 4.93
CA ASN A 47 8.04 -12.53 5.17
C ASN A 47 8.16 -11.32 4.24
N CYS A 48 7.01 -10.69 3.95
CA CYS A 48 6.89 -9.59 3.01
C CYS A 48 5.93 -8.53 3.57
N LYS A 49 6.22 -7.27 3.25
CA LYS A 49 5.33 -6.12 3.49
C LYS A 49 4.46 -5.92 2.25
N PHE A 50 3.23 -5.48 2.43
CA PHE A 50 2.28 -5.30 1.31
C PHE A 50 2.27 -3.87 0.80
N ILE A 51 2.38 -2.91 1.72
CA ILE A 51 2.46 -1.48 1.39
C ILE A 51 3.69 -0.86 2.05
N GLU A 52 4.18 0.21 1.47
CA GLU A 52 5.19 1.07 2.06
C GLU A 52 4.66 2.50 2.22
N LYS A 53 5.17 3.22 3.22
CA LYS A 53 4.88 4.63 3.40
C LYS A 53 5.74 5.43 2.43
N VAL A 54 5.16 5.85 1.32
CA VAL A 54 5.79 6.84 0.43
C VAL A 54 5.75 8.18 1.15
N LYS A 55 6.92 8.66 1.58
CA LYS A 55 7.12 10.09 1.81
C LYS A 55 6.88 10.75 0.45
N GLU A 56 6.04 11.78 0.40
CA GLU A 56 6.08 12.72 -0.72
C GLU A 56 7.43 13.43 -0.67
N GLU A 57 8.49 12.76 -1.07
CA GLU A 57 9.62 13.46 -1.63
C GLU A 57 9.09 14.04 -2.93
N LYS A 58 8.84 15.36 -2.93
CA LYS A 58 8.78 16.16 -4.15
C LYS A 58 9.91 15.66 -5.05
N LYS A 59 9.61 14.86 -6.06
CA LYS A 59 10.57 14.60 -7.13
C LYS A 59 10.83 15.97 -7.76
N PRO A 60 12.08 16.49 -7.78
CA PRO A 60 12.40 17.48 -8.78
C PRO A 60 12.23 16.76 -10.12
N SER A 61 11.43 17.37 -10.98
CA SER A 61 11.48 17.16 -12.42
C SER A 61 12.93 17.11 -12.89
N ASP A 62 13.35 16.01 -13.51
CA ASP A 62 14.50 16.04 -14.39
C ASP A 62 14.03 15.65 -15.78
N LYS A 63 13.90 16.69 -16.60
CA LYS A 63 13.56 16.68 -18.02
C LYS A 63 14.92 16.85 -18.72
N GLY A 64 15.45 15.75 -19.25
CA GLY A 64 16.58 15.76 -20.17
C GLY A 64 16.13 16.07 -21.59
#